data_AF-A0AAW5JPX3-F1
#
_entry.id   AF-A0AAW5JPX3-F1
#
_cell.length_a   1.000
_cell.length_b   1.000
_cell.length_c   1.000
_cell.angle_alpha   90.00
_cell.angle_beta   90.00
_cell.angle_gamma   90.00
#
_symmetry.space_group_name_H-M   'P 1'
#
loop_
_entity.id
_entity.type
_entity.pdbx_description
1 polymer ?
#
loop_
_entity_poly.entity_id
_entity_poly.type
_entity_poly.pdbx_seq_one_letter_code
_entity_poly.pdbx_strand_id
1 'polypeptide(L)'
;AAFYGAEKKQELHSEEEVRTVSDAVKAAPVTVKSVKRQDKTRNPAPPFITSTLQQEASRKLGMTPRQTMAVAQQLYEGVDIQGEGTVGLITYMRTDSLRLSE
;
A
#
# COMPACT_ATOMS: atom_id res chain seq x y z
N ALA A 1 1.11 -21.38 7.80
CA ALA A 1 -0.22 -21.02 7.22
C ALA A 1 -1.29 -21.14 8.31
N ALA A 2 -2.45 -20.48 8.20
CA ALA A 2 -3.50 -20.55 9.23
C ALA A 2 -4.76 -21.25 8.70
N PHE A 3 -5.26 -22.25 9.42
CA PHE A 3 -6.49 -22.98 9.12
C PHE A 3 -7.66 -22.48 9.98
N TYR A 4 -8.80 -22.25 9.33
CA TYR A 4 -10.01 -21.65 9.94
C TYR A 4 -11.22 -22.61 9.94
N GLY A 5 -11.00 -23.92 9.77
CA GLY A 5 -12.08 -24.92 9.73
C GLY A 5 -12.39 -25.61 11.07
N ALA A 6 -11.65 -25.34 12.13
CA ALA A 6 -11.91 -25.81 13.49
C ALA A 6 -12.52 -24.69 14.36
N GLU A 7 -13.02 -25.02 15.56
CA GLU A 7 -13.58 -24.03 16.50
C GLU A 7 -12.60 -22.92 16.89
N LYS A 8 -11.29 -23.13 16.72
CA LYS A 8 -10.24 -22.14 16.93
C LYS A 8 -9.28 -22.10 15.74
N LYS A 9 -8.69 -20.92 15.50
CA LYS A 9 -7.60 -20.74 14.53
C LYS A 9 -6.47 -21.71 14.87
N GLN A 10 -6.08 -22.54 13.91
CA GLN A 10 -4.93 -23.43 14.04
C GLN A 10 -3.80 -22.93 13.14
N GLU A 11 -2.60 -22.81 13.71
CA GLU A 11 -1.39 -22.54 12.95
C GLU A 11 -0.80 -23.86 12.47
N LEU A 12 -0.44 -23.92 11.19
CA LEU A 12 0.17 -25.09 10.55
C LEU A 12 1.65 -24.79 10.35
N HIS A 13 2.48 -25.66 10.92
CA HIS A 13 3.93 -25.51 11.03
C HIS A 13 4.71 -26.48 10.14
N SER A 14 4.06 -27.52 9.60
CA SER A 14 4.70 -28.50 8.71
C SER A 14 3.93 -28.73 7.41
N GLU A 15 4.62 -29.24 6.39
CA GLU A 15 4.01 -29.63 5.12
C GLU A 15 2.97 -30.76 5.30
N GLU A 16 3.27 -31.71 6.18
CA GLU A 16 2.39 -32.84 6.50
C GLU A 16 1.07 -32.39 7.13
N GLU A 17 1.12 -31.42 8.04
CA GLU A 17 -0.07 -30.81 8.65
C GLU A 17 -0.94 -30.11 7.59
N VAL A 18 -0.32 -29.36 6.68
CA VAL A 18 -1.02 -28.69 5.57
C VAL A 18 -1.69 -29.71 4.65
N ARG A 19 -0.98 -30.80 4.32
CA ARG A 19 -1.48 -31.84 3.42
C ARG A 19 -2.67 -32.57 4.02
N THR A 20 -2.59 -32.93 5.29
CA THR A 20 -3.67 -33.58 6.04
C THR A 20 -4.95 -32.73 6.03
N VAL A 21 -4.82 -31.44 6.33
CA VAL A 21 -5.95 -30.50 6.33
C VAL A 21 -6.51 -30.31 4.91
N SER A 22 -5.65 -30.18 3.90
CA SER A 22 -6.06 -30.02 2.50
C SER A 22 -6.87 -31.21 1.98
N ASP A 23 -6.41 -32.42 2.28
CA ASP A 23 -7.09 -33.65 1.83
C ASP A 23 -8.43 -33.84 2.57
N ALA A 24 -8.50 -33.50 3.85
CA ALA A 24 -9.75 -33.50 4.62
C ALA A 24 -10.77 -32.48 4.08
N VAL A 25 -10.34 -31.26 3.73
CA VAL A 25 -11.23 -30.23 3.18
C VAL A 25 -11.74 -30.61 1.79
N LYS A 26 -10.91 -31.23 0.94
CA LYS A 26 -11.32 -31.68 -0.41
C LYS A 26 -12.39 -32.76 -0.37
N ALA A 27 -12.36 -33.64 0.64
CA ALA A 27 -13.31 -34.73 0.78
C ALA A 27 -14.64 -34.31 1.42
N ALA A 28 -14.70 -33.12 2.04
CA ALA A 28 -15.86 -32.68 2.80
C ALA A 28 -16.85 -31.86 1.94
N PRO A 29 -18.18 -32.03 2.12
CA PRO A 29 -19.17 -31.17 1.50
C PRO A 29 -19.09 -29.75 2.08
N VAL A 30 -19.06 -28.74 1.22
CA VAL A 30 -18.96 -27.33 1.62
C VAL A 30 -20.36 -26.71 1.71
N THR A 31 -20.67 -26.09 2.85
CA THR A 31 -21.92 -25.34 3.05
C THR A 31 -21.60 -23.90 3.44
N VAL A 32 -22.43 -22.95 3.01
CA VAL A 32 -22.28 -21.54 3.35
C VAL A 32 -22.56 -21.34 4.84
N LYS A 33 -21.54 -20.97 5.62
CA LYS A 33 -21.67 -20.68 7.05
C LYS A 33 -22.31 -19.32 7.31
N SER A 34 -21.94 -18.30 6.53
CA SER A 34 -22.52 -16.95 6.64
C SER A 34 -22.24 -16.13 5.37
N VAL A 35 -23.14 -15.19 5.09
CA VAL A 35 -22.95 -14.16 4.06
C VAL A 35 -23.02 -12.80 4.74
N LYS A 36 -22.00 -11.97 4.53
CA LYS A 36 -21.95 -10.62 5.09
C LYS A 36 -21.84 -9.61 3.95
N ARG A 37 -22.85 -8.74 3.83
CA ARG A 37 -22.84 -7.59 2.92
C ARG A 37 -22.62 -6.32 3.74
N GLN A 38 -21.62 -5.53 3.37
CA GLN A 38 -21.29 -4.27 4.02
C GLN A 38 -20.87 -3.26 2.98
N ASP A 39 -21.44 -2.07 3.07
CA ASP A 39 -20.96 -0.92 2.33
C ASP A 39 -19.77 -0.33 3.08
N LYS A 40 -18.65 -0.13 2.36
CA LYS A 40 -17.43 0.46 2.90
C LYS A 40 -17.10 1.72 2.14
N THR A 41 -17.11 2.84 2.84
CA THR A 41 -16.57 4.10 2.33
C THR A 41 -15.05 4.06 2.44
N ARG A 42 -14.36 4.34 1.33
CA ARG A 42 -12.90 4.49 1.32
C ARG A 42 -12.55 5.95 1.08
N ASN A 43 -12.05 6.61 2.11
CA ASN A 43 -11.54 7.96 1.99
C ASN A 43 -10.23 7.97 1.17
N PRO A 44 -9.96 9.06 0.42
CA PRO A 44 -8.68 9.22 -0.25
C PRO A 44 -7.53 9.24 0.77
N ALA A 45 -6.34 8.85 0.31
CA ALA A 45 -5.14 9.01 1.10
C ALA A 45 -4.87 10.51 1.35
N PRO A 46 -4.28 10.87 2.51
CA PRO A 46 -3.91 12.25 2.77
C PRO A 46 -2.81 12.71 1.78
N PRO A 47 -2.53 14.03 1.70
CA PRO A 47 -1.40 14.55 0.94
C PRO A 47 -0.07 13.90 1.34
N PHE A 48 0.91 13.98 0.46
CA PHE A 48 2.22 13.41 0.72
C PHE A 48 3.01 14.20 1.78
N ILE A 49 3.66 13.46 2.68
CA ILE A 49 4.83 13.91 3.44
C ILE A 49 6.06 13.20 2.89
N THR A 50 7.25 13.57 3.36
CA THR A 50 8.52 13.02 2.87
C THR A 50 8.54 11.49 2.88
N SER A 51 8.11 10.88 3.99
CA SER A 51 8.14 9.42 4.16
C SER A 51 7.12 8.70 3.28
N THR A 52 5.89 9.20 3.18
CA THR A 52 4.84 8.59 2.36
C THR A 52 5.10 8.76 0.87
N LEU A 53 5.70 9.89 0.45
CA LEU A 53 6.17 10.08 -0.91
C LEU A 53 7.25 9.05 -1.28
N GLN A 54 8.26 8.87 -0.43
CA GLN A 54 9.34 7.89 -0.67
C GLN A 54 8.82 6.45 -0.72
N GLN A 55 7.91 6.08 0.19
CA GLN A 55 7.30 4.75 0.22
C GLN A 55 6.47 4.49 -1.05
N GLU A 56 5.63 5.44 -1.46
CA GLU A 56 4.79 5.29 -2.65
C GLU A 56 5.61 5.34 -3.94
N ALA A 57 6.68 6.14 -4.01
CA ALA A 57 7.59 6.17 -5.15
C ALA A 57 8.36 4.84 -5.30
N SER A 58 8.83 4.26 -4.19
CA SER A 58 9.44 2.92 -4.19
C SER A 58 8.43 1.87 -4.67
N ARG A 59 7.22 1.87 -4.11
CA ARG A 59 6.18 0.88 -4.42
C ARG A 59 5.64 0.96 -5.85
N LYS A 60 5.45 2.17 -6.38
CA LYS A 60 4.80 2.40 -7.68
C LYS A 60 5.78 2.60 -8.82
N LEU A 61 6.92 3.23 -8.57
CA LEU A 61 7.87 3.66 -9.59
C LEU A 61 9.25 3.00 -9.44
N GLY A 62 9.46 2.16 -8.42
CA GLY A 62 10.74 1.49 -8.18
C GLY A 62 11.89 2.44 -7.80
N MET A 63 11.58 3.67 -7.40
CA MET A 63 12.59 4.69 -7.12
C MET A 63 13.19 4.52 -5.73
N THR A 64 14.52 4.59 -5.63
CA THR A 64 15.20 4.65 -4.34
C THR A 64 14.90 5.98 -3.64
N PRO A 65 14.97 6.06 -2.29
CA PRO A 65 14.74 7.32 -1.57
C PRO A 65 15.62 8.47 -2.09
N ARG A 66 16.89 8.19 -2.41
CA ARG A 66 17.81 9.18 -2.98
C ARG A 66 17.32 9.71 -4.33
N GLN A 67 16.88 8.83 -5.23
CA GLN A 67 16.38 9.22 -6.55
C GLN A 67 15.08 10.02 -6.45
N THR A 68 14.15 9.60 -5.59
CA THR A 68 12.90 10.32 -5.32
C THR A 68 13.18 11.75 -4.85
N MET A 69 14.11 11.90 -3.89
CA MET A 69 14.43 13.22 -3.36
C MET A 69 15.19 14.10 -4.37
N ALA A 70 16.02 13.52 -5.25
CA ALA A 70 16.69 14.28 -6.30
C ALA A 70 15.69 14.85 -7.31
N VAL A 71 14.73 14.05 -7.77
CA VAL A 71 13.66 14.50 -8.68
C VAL A 71 12.78 15.53 -7.98
N ALA A 72 12.38 15.29 -6.72
CA ALA A 72 11.57 16.24 -5.98
C ALA A 72 12.29 17.59 -5.75
N GLN A 73 13.61 17.58 -5.50
CA GLN A 73 14.42 18.81 -5.41
C GLN A 73 14.35 19.59 -6.72
N GLN A 74 14.54 18.92 -7.86
CA GLN A 74 14.46 19.55 -9.18
C GLN A 74 13.07 20.13 -9.45
N LEU A 75 12.00 19.40 -9.10
CA LEU A 75 10.63 19.91 -9.24
C LEU A 75 10.34 21.10 -8.33
N TYR A 76 10.98 21.19 -7.16
CA TYR A 76 10.84 22.31 -6.24
C TYR A 76 11.62 23.56 -6.71
N GLU A 77 12.87 23.37 -7.14
CA GLU A 77 13.73 24.46 -7.63
C GLU A 77 13.28 24.97 -9.00
N GLY A 78 12.73 24.08 -9.82
CA GLY A 78 12.07 24.39 -11.06
C GLY A 78 12.55 23.55 -12.23
N VAL A 79 11.65 23.37 -13.19
CA VAL A 79 11.93 22.73 -14.48
C VAL A 79 11.53 23.67 -15.61
N ASP A 80 12.26 23.62 -16.72
CA ASP A 80 11.93 24.43 -17.90
C ASP A 80 10.69 23.88 -18.59
N ILE A 81 9.66 24.72 -18.67
CA ILE A 81 8.39 24.44 -19.33
C ILE A 81 8.29 25.32 -20.56
N GLN A 82 8.03 24.71 -21.71
CA GLN A 82 7.90 25.42 -22.98
C GLN A 82 6.77 26.44 -22.89
N GLY A 83 7.12 27.73 -23.07
CA GLY A 83 6.17 28.85 -23.01
C GLY A 83 5.99 29.47 -21.61
N GLU A 84 6.50 28.86 -20.54
CA GLU A 84 6.37 29.36 -19.17
C GLU A 84 7.72 29.64 -18.48
N GLY A 85 8.84 29.16 -19.05
CA GLY A 85 10.16 29.31 -18.46
C GLY A 85 10.39 28.30 -17.33
N THR A 86 11.30 28.61 -16.39
CA THR A 86 11.61 27.73 -15.26
C THR A 86 10.54 27.87 -14.16
N VAL A 87 9.79 26.79 -13.90
CA VAL A 87 8.65 26.79 -12.96
C VAL A 87 8.84 25.73 -11.87
N GLY A 88 8.66 26.14 -10.61
CA GLY A 88 8.57 25.23 -9.46
C GLY A 88 7.21 24.54 -9.40
N LEU A 89 7.20 23.21 -9.55
CA LEU A 89 5.99 22.40 -9.71
C LEU A 89 5.42 21.83 -8.41
N ILE A 90 6.21 21.81 -7.33
CA ILE A 90 5.80 21.26 -6.03
C ILE A 90 6.18 22.19 -4.88
N THR A 91 5.50 22.05 -3.75
CA THR A 91 5.93 22.66 -2.48
C THR A 91 7.14 21.95 -1.89
N TYR A 92 7.75 22.54 -0.86
CA TYR A 92 8.93 21.98 -0.20
C TYR A 92 8.71 20.52 0.23
N MET A 93 9.48 19.62 -0.38
CA MET A 93 9.32 18.16 -0.29
C MET A 93 9.83 17.54 1.02
N ARG A 94 10.62 18.27 1.81
CA ARG A 94 11.13 17.82 3.11
C ARG A 94 10.21 18.30 4.24
N THR A 95 9.01 17.74 4.27
CA THR A 95 7.96 18.03 5.26
C THR A 95 7.49 16.76 5.97
N ASP A 96 7.09 16.90 7.23
CA ASP A 96 6.35 15.92 8.04
C ASP A 96 4.88 16.33 8.25
N SER A 97 4.47 17.49 7.72
CA SER A 97 3.14 18.06 7.86
C SER A 97 2.21 17.65 6.72
N LEU A 98 1.00 17.23 7.08
CA LEU A 98 -0.12 17.01 6.15
C LEU A 98 -0.96 18.28 5.91
N ARG A 99 -0.57 19.43 6.48
CA ARG A 99 -1.34 20.67 6.40
C ARG A 99 -1.21 21.31 5.03
N LEU A 100 -2.34 21.79 4.51
CA LEU A 100 -2.42 22.65 3.35
C LEU A 100 -2.83 24.06 3.81
N SER A 101 -2.41 25.09 3.09
CA SER A 101 -2.96 26.44 3.30
C SER A 101 -4.44 26.46 2.92
N GLU A 102 -5.23 27.29 3.61
CA GLU A 102 -6.64 27.53 3.28
C GLU A 102 -6.84 28.22 1.92
#